data_AF-A0A523SXK1-F1
#
_entry.id   AF-A0A523SXK1-F1
#
_cell.length_a   1.000
_cell.length_b   1.000
_cell.length_c   1.000
_cell.angle_alpha   90.00
_cell.angle_beta   90.00
_cell.angle_gamma   90.00
#
_symmetry.space_group_name_H-M   'P 1'
#
loop_
_entity.id
_entity.type
_entity.pdbx_description
1 polymer ?
#
loop_
_entity_poly.entity_id
_entity_poly.type
_entity_poly.pdbx_seq_one_letter_code
_entity_poly.pdbx_strand_id
1 'polypeptide(L)'
;MRKGVFFFIILPLLLRSVYGFDASEVIERAGRNGEEIKQFITRSEERGYGEWAVFLLSSMEDVDLVNLDSDEFISYFDALEKNFKRVPWGRKIDDFLFRHYILPHRVSQEPLENFTAVYADTLYDLIKGVEDMRKAVLRINEWTFTKMKYAPPSRWDQNATVTIRRGFGR
;
A
#
# COMPACT_ATOMS: atom_id res chain seq x y z
N MET A 1 -11.79 -27.30 25.16
CA MET A 1 -11.25 -26.83 23.87
C MET A 1 -12.39 -26.60 22.88
N ARG A 2 -12.91 -25.36 22.82
CA ARG A 2 -13.73 -24.82 21.72
C ARG A 2 -13.61 -23.29 21.80
N LYS A 3 -12.47 -22.76 21.34
CA LYS A 3 -12.23 -21.33 21.15
C LYS A 3 -11.60 -21.23 19.76
N GLY A 4 -12.35 -20.78 18.76
CA GLY A 4 -11.82 -20.69 17.40
C GLY A 4 -12.86 -20.40 16.31
N VAL A 5 -14.13 -20.75 16.53
CA VAL A 5 -15.16 -20.57 15.49
C VAL A 5 -15.93 -19.24 15.62
N PHE A 6 -16.01 -18.65 16.82
CA PHE A 6 -16.80 -17.44 17.04
C PHE A 6 -16.16 -16.14 16.51
N PHE A 7 -14.83 -16.07 16.41
CA PHE A 7 -14.16 -14.85 15.94
C PHE A 7 -14.36 -14.59 14.44
N PHE A 8 -14.40 -15.66 13.64
CA PHE A 8 -14.59 -15.60 12.19
C PHE A 8 -15.99 -15.16 11.75
N ILE A 9 -17.02 -15.28 12.61
CA ILE A 9 -18.40 -14.90 12.27
C ILE A 9 -18.74 -13.50 12.75
N ILE A 10 -18.17 -13.05 13.88
CA ILE A 10 -18.45 -11.71 14.45
C ILE A 10 -17.71 -10.61 13.67
N LEU A 11 -16.54 -10.91 13.10
CA LEU A 11 -15.69 -9.94 12.41
C LEU A 11 -16.26 -9.41 11.07
N PRO A 12 -16.82 -10.25 10.17
CA PRO A 12 -17.52 -9.76 8.98
C PRO A 12 -18.73 -8.89 9.33
N LEU A 13 -19.41 -9.17 10.46
CA LEU A 13 -20.59 -8.42 10.90
C LEU A 13 -20.25 -7.01 11.40
N LEU A 14 -19.13 -6.84 12.11
CA LEU A 14 -18.64 -5.53 12.58
C LEU A 14 -18.14 -4.65 11.42
N LEU A 15 -17.36 -5.23 10.50
CA LEU A 15 -16.89 -4.53 9.30
C LEU A 15 -18.06 -4.08 8.41
N ARG A 16 -19.07 -4.93 8.26
CA ARG A 16 -20.29 -4.62 7.50
C ARG A 16 -21.13 -3.52 8.16
N SER A 17 -21.20 -3.47 9.50
CA SER A 17 -22.05 -2.49 10.20
C SER A 17 -21.41 -1.10 10.34
N VAL A 18 -20.08 -1.01 10.44
CA VAL A 18 -19.38 0.27 10.66
C VAL A 18 -18.95 0.92 9.34
N TYR A 19 -18.53 0.10 8.36
CA TYR A 19 -17.97 0.60 7.09
C TYR A 19 -18.79 0.26 5.85
N GLY A 20 -19.87 -0.52 5.98
CA GLY A 20 -20.59 -1.04 4.83
C GLY A 20 -19.76 -2.03 3.98
N PHE A 21 -18.64 -2.51 4.51
CA PHE A 21 -17.71 -3.39 3.81
C PHE A 21 -18.22 -4.84 3.84
N ASP A 22 -18.47 -5.42 2.66
CA ASP A 22 -18.80 -6.84 2.52
C ASP A 22 -17.56 -7.62 2.03
N ALA A 23 -16.87 -8.25 2.98
CA ALA A 23 -15.71 -9.09 2.67
C ALA A 23 -16.06 -10.23 1.69
N SER A 24 -17.31 -10.72 1.71
CA SER A 24 -17.75 -11.82 0.85
C SER A 24 -17.76 -11.41 -0.61
N GLU A 25 -18.22 -10.18 -0.89
CA GLU A 25 -18.23 -9.60 -2.25
C GLU A 25 -16.80 -9.43 -2.80
N VAL A 26 -15.88 -8.91 -1.97
CA VAL A 26 -14.47 -8.76 -2.36
C VAL A 26 -13.81 -10.11 -2.63
N ILE A 27 -14.07 -11.11 -1.78
CA ILE A 27 -13.55 -12.47 -1.94
C ILE A 27 -14.11 -13.11 -3.23
N GLU A 28 -15.38 -12.88 -3.55
CA GLU A 28 -16.00 -13.36 -4.79
C GLU A 28 -15.35 -12.71 -6.02
N ARG A 29 -15.15 -11.39 -6.02
CA ARG A 29 -14.47 -10.63 -7.09
C ARG A 29 -13.03 -11.09 -7.30
N ALA A 30 -12.33 -11.49 -6.24
CA ALA A 30 -10.98 -12.04 -6.30
C ALA A 30 -10.92 -13.45 -6.95
N GLY A 31 -12.06 -14.13 -7.10
CA GLY A 31 -12.16 -15.45 -7.73
C GLY A 31 -11.27 -16.49 -7.03
N ARG A 32 -10.30 -17.05 -7.76
CA ARG A 32 -9.37 -18.05 -7.21
C ARG A 32 -8.42 -17.49 -6.15
N ASN A 33 -8.28 -16.17 -6.07
CA ASN A 33 -7.41 -15.50 -5.12
C ASN A 33 -8.09 -15.17 -3.78
N GLY A 34 -9.32 -15.65 -3.56
CA GLY A 34 -10.09 -15.33 -2.36
C GLY A 34 -9.44 -15.73 -1.03
N GLU A 35 -8.51 -16.70 -1.03
CA GLU A 35 -7.79 -17.07 0.20
C GLU A 35 -6.73 -16.03 0.59
N GLU A 36 -6.01 -15.44 -0.38
CA GLU A 36 -5.09 -14.32 -0.14
C GLU A 36 -5.83 -13.12 0.44
N ILE A 37 -7.03 -12.81 -0.07
CA ILE A 37 -7.88 -11.74 0.47
C ILE A 37 -8.22 -11.99 1.95
N LYS A 38 -8.62 -13.21 2.31
CA LYS A 38 -8.96 -13.55 3.71
C LYS A 38 -7.74 -13.46 4.61
N GLN A 39 -6.59 -13.97 4.16
CA GLN A 39 -5.34 -13.89 4.90
C GLN A 39 -4.94 -12.44 5.12
N PHE A 40 -5.03 -11.61 4.08
CA PHE A 40 -4.72 -10.19 4.15
C PHE A 40 -5.64 -9.45 5.14
N ILE A 41 -6.95 -9.66 5.08
CA ILE A 41 -7.91 -9.07 6.04
C ILE A 41 -7.57 -9.50 7.47
N THR A 42 -7.40 -10.81 7.70
CA THR A 42 -7.14 -11.37 9.04
C THR A 42 -5.84 -10.80 9.63
N ARG A 43 -4.76 -10.84 8.85
CA ARG A 43 -3.43 -10.37 9.31
C ARG A 43 -3.39 -8.86 9.48
N SER A 44 -4.14 -8.12 8.67
CA SER A 44 -4.27 -6.67 8.84
C SER A 44 -4.96 -6.35 10.16
N GLU A 45 -6.03 -7.05 10.50
CA GLU A 45 -6.72 -6.88 11.78
C GLU A 45 -5.81 -7.21 12.97
N GLU A 46 -5.11 -8.35 12.92
CA GLU A 46 -4.18 -8.77 13.97
C GLU A 46 -3.06 -7.76 14.24
N ARG A 47 -2.70 -6.96 13.22
CA ARG A 47 -1.66 -5.92 13.29
C ARG A 47 -2.20 -4.52 13.55
N GLY A 48 -3.52 -4.33 13.60
CA GLY A 48 -4.16 -3.03 13.77
C GLY A 48 -4.30 -2.19 12.49
N TYR A 49 -4.16 -2.82 11.31
CA TYR A 49 -4.34 -2.20 9.99
C TYR A 49 -5.71 -2.52 9.36
N GLY A 50 -6.68 -3.07 10.10
CA GLY A 50 -7.99 -3.48 9.57
C GLY A 50 -8.69 -2.37 8.77
N GLU A 51 -8.72 -1.16 9.31
CA GLU A 51 -9.24 0.04 8.65
C GLU A 51 -8.58 0.34 7.31
N TRP A 52 -7.26 0.15 7.22
CA TRP A 52 -6.48 0.40 6.01
C TRP A 52 -6.79 -0.66 4.96
N ALA A 53 -6.86 -1.94 5.38
CA ALA A 53 -7.24 -3.04 4.51
C ALA A 53 -8.65 -2.83 3.93
N VAL A 54 -9.62 -2.48 4.77
CA VAL A 54 -11.01 -2.23 4.36
C VAL A 54 -11.09 -1.12 3.33
N PHE A 55 -10.47 0.03 3.63
CA PHE A 55 -10.48 1.18 2.72
C PHE A 55 -9.87 0.82 1.36
N LEU A 56 -8.73 0.12 1.38
CA LEU A 56 -8.02 -0.28 0.18
C LEU A 56 -8.82 -1.29 -0.66
N LEU A 57 -9.32 -2.36 -0.03
CA LEU A 57 -10.11 -3.41 -0.70
C LEU A 57 -11.44 -2.87 -1.25
N SER A 58 -12.03 -1.87 -0.60
CA SER A 58 -13.28 -1.23 -1.07
C SER A 58 -13.11 -0.48 -2.39
N SER A 59 -11.87 -0.09 -2.74
CA SER A 59 -11.58 0.71 -3.94
C SER A 59 -10.74 -0.01 -4.99
N MET A 60 -10.28 -1.23 -4.70
CA MET A 60 -9.49 -2.05 -5.63
C MET A 60 -10.31 -2.51 -6.84
N GLU A 61 -9.67 -2.50 -8.01
CA GLU A 61 -10.21 -3.10 -9.24
C GLU A 61 -10.09 -4.64 -9.17
N ASP A 62 -10.89 -5.36 -9.96
CA ASP A 62 -10.87 -6.83 -9.95
C ASP A 62 -9.49 -7.40 -10.33
N VAL A 63 -8.76 -6.73 -11.23
CA VAL A 63 -7.41 -7.13 -11.60
C VAL A 63 -6.44 -7.06 -10.42
N ASP A 64 -6.64 -6.12 -9.49
CA ASP A 64 -5.80 -6.00 -8.30
C ASP A 64 -6.16 -7.09 -7.29
N LEU A 65 -7.45 -7.36 -7.09
CA LEU A 65 -7.93 -8.40 -6.18
C LEU A 65 -7.44 -9.79 -6.59
N VAL A 66 -7.42 -10.08 -7.90
CA VAL A 66 -6.94 -11.35 -8.45
C VAL A 66 -5.43 -11.52 -8.29
N ASN A 67 -4.66 -10.44 -8.21
CA ASN A 67 -3.20 -10.46 -8.10
C ASN A 67 -2.68 -10.07 -6.70
N LEU A 68 -3.57 -9.83 -5.73
CA LEU A 68 -3.19 -9.46 -4.37
C LEU A 68 -2.40 -10.60 -3.70
N ASP A 69 -1.24 -10.28 -3.15
CA ASP A 69 -0.46 -11.18 -2.30
C ASP A 69 -0.49 -10.66 -0.85
N SER A 70 -0.92 -11.51 0.09
CA SER A 70 -1.08 -11.10 1.48
C SER A 70 0.25 -10.68 2.13
N ASP A 71 1.38 -11.31 1.81
CA ASP A 71 2.67 -10.98 2.40
C ASP A 71 3.19 -9.63 1.88
N GLU A 72 3.02 -9.36 0.58
CA GLU A 72 3.38 -8.07 0.00
C GLU A 72 2.58 -6.92 0.59
N PHE A 73 1.26 -7.05 0.73
CA PHE A 73 0.44 -5.97 1.29
C PHE A 73 0.65 -5.76 2.80
N ILE A 74 0.97 -6.82 3.55
CA ILE A 74 1.32 -6.67 4.97
C ILE A 74 2.67 -5.96 5.12
N SER A 75 3.68 -6.32 4.32
CA SER A 75 4.96 -5.62 4.34
C SER A 75 4.86 -4.18 3.84
N TYR A 76 3.95 -3.91 2.89
CA TYR A 76 3.58 -2.55 2.49
C TYR A 76 3.03 -1.73 3.68
N PHE A 77 2.07 -2.28 4.44
CA PHE A 77 1.51 -1.60 5.61
C PHE A 77 2.53 -1.39 6.73
N ASP A 78 3.38 -2.38 7.00
CA ASP A 78 4.50 -2.24 7.96
C ASP A 78 5.44 -1.11 7.54
N ALA A 79 5.73 -0.99 6.23
CA ALA A 79 6.57 0.08 5.71
C ALA A 79 5.90 1.46 5.82
N LEU A 80 4.59 1.56 5.59
CA LEU A 80 3.84 2.79 5.84
C LEU A 80 3.94 3.19 7.31
N GLU A 81 3.58 2.30 8.22
CA GLU A 81 3.58 2.58 9.67
C GLU A 81 4.97 2.99 10.17
N LYS A 82 6.02 2.25 9.75
CA LYS A 82 7.42 2.58 10.01
C LYS A 82 7.78 3.99 9.52
N ASN A 83 7.36 4.34 8.30
CA ASN A 83 7.62 5.66 7.71
C ASN A 83 6.92 6.79 8.47
N PHE A 84 5.66 6.60 8.84
CA PHE A 84 4.90 7.57 9.62
C PHE A 84 5.56 7.90 10.96
N LYS A 85 6.11 6.89 11.63
CA LYS A 85 6.77 7.05 12.94
C LYS A 85 8.11 7.77 12.86
N ARG A 86 8.81 7.70 11.73
CA ARG A 86 10.20 8.20 11.60
C ARG A 86 10.35 9.56 10.93
N VAL A 87 9.33 10.05 10.22
CA VAL A 87 9.35 11.39 9.61
C VAL A 87 8.74 12.44 10.55
N PRO A 88 9.35 13.64 10.67
CA PRO A 88 8.91 14.64 11.66
C PRO A 88 7.54 15.26 11.35
N TRP A 89 7.08 15.16 10.10
CA TRP A 89 5.76 15.61 9.68
C TRP A 89 4.68 14.51 9.70
N GLY A 90 4.98 13.29 10.16
CA GLY A 90 4.01 12.19 10.14
C GLY A 90 2.70 12.52 10.87
N ARG A 91 2.80 13.27 11.97
CA ARG A 91 1.64 13.75 12.76
C ARG A 91 0.85 14.87 12.10
N LYS A 92 1.36 15.50 11.04
CA LYS A 92 0.68 16.56 10.28
C LYS A 92 -0.19 16.01 9.16
N ILE A 93 -0.05 14.73 8.85
CA ILE A 93 -0.83 14.06 7.83
C ILE A 93 -2.14 13.63 8.49
N ASP A 94 -3.23 14.19 8.02
CA ASP A 94 -4.55 13.77 8.45
C ASP A 94 -4.99 12.49 7.74
N ASP A 95 -6.05 11.91 8.29
CA ASP A 95 -6.71 10.71 7.82
C ASP A 95 -7.14 10.77 6.35
N PHE A 96 -7.58 11.94 5.87
CA PHE A 96 -8.02 12.12 4.49
C PHE A 96 -6.82 12.06 3.54
N LEU A 97 -5.76 12.81 3.83
CA LEU A 97 -4.52 12.79 3.06
C LEU A 97 -3.91 11.40 3.03
N PHE A 98 -3.88 10.71 4.18
CA PHE A 98 -3.37 9.35 4.24
C PHE A 98 -4.17 8.40 3.34
N ARG A 99 -5.49 8.33 3.51
CA ARG A 99 -6.33 7.37 2.78
C ARG A 99 -6.35 7.61 1.27
N HIS A 100 -6.32 8.87 0.82
CA HIS A 100 -6.48 9.19 -0.60
C HIS A 100 -5.17 9.42 -1.36
N TYR A 101 -4.05 9.70 -0.69
CA TYR A 101 -2.79 10.05 -1.36
C TYR A 101 -1.58 9.20 -0.94
N ILE A 102 -1.69 8.41 0.13
CA ILE A 102 -0.57 7.61 0.65
C ILE A 102 -0.90 6.12 0.65
N LEU A 103 -2.09 5.75 1.12
CA LEU A 103 -2.54 4.36 1.20
C LEU A 103 -2.78 3.69 -0.17
N PRO A 104 -3.28 4.37 -1.22
CA PRO A 104 -3.47 3.74 -2.53
C PRO A 104 -2.15 3.18 -3.07
N HIS A 105 -2.16 1.90 -3.42
CA HIS A 105 -0.97 1.09 -3.62
C HIS A 105 -0.32 1.26 -5.01
N ARG A 106 -1.02 1.88 -5.97
CA ARG A 106 -0.52 2.18 -7.31
C ARG A 106 -1.19 3.43 -7.89
N VAL A 107 -0.59 3.98 -8.95
CA VAL A 107 -1.17 5.08 -9.72
C VAL A 107 -1.68 4.54 -11.06
N SER A 108 -2.93 4.88 -11.41
CA SER A 108 -3.55 4.63 -12.72
C SER A 108 -3.49 3.17 -13.19
N GLN A 109 -2.70 2.84 -14.21
CA GLN A 109 -2.64 1.52 -14.86
C GLN A 109 -1.28 0.84 -14.67
N GLU A 110 -0.46 1.33 -13.73
CA GLU A 110 0.81 0.68 -13.39
C GLU A 110 0.57 -0.74 -12.86
N PRO A 111 1.47 -1.70 -13.17
CA PRO A 111 1.45 -3.01 -12.54
C PRO A 111 1.63 -2.90 -11.03
N LEU A 112 0.94 -3.77 -10.26
CA LEU A 112 1.15 -3.90 -8.82
C LEU A 112 2.64 -4.09 -8.50
N GLU A 113 3.14 -3.29 -7.55
CA GLU A 113 4.48 -3.47 -7.00
C GLU A 113 4.51 -3.04 -5.53
N ASN A 114 5.39 -3.68 -4.75
CA ASN A 114 5.62 -3.30 -3.37
C ASN A 114 6.78 -2.30 -3.22
N PHE A 115 6.75 -1.22 -4.03
CA PHE A 115 7.82 -0.22 -4.05
C PHE A 115 8.06 0.40 -2.67
N THR A 116 6.98 0.74 -1.97
CA THR A 116 7.03 1.39 -0.66
C THR A 116 7.79 0.55 0.36
N ALA A 117 7.59 -0.78 0.42
CA ALA A 117 8.37 -1.61 1.32
C ALA A 117 9.82 -1.77 0.86
N VAL A 118 10.04 -2.02 -0.44
CA VAL A 118 11.37 -2.27 -1.01
C VAL A 118 12.30 -1.05 -0.89
N TYR A 119 11.77 0.16 -1.09
CA TYR A 119 12.56 1.40 -1.10
C TYR A 119 12.41 2.24 0.16
N ALA A 120 11.62 1.80 1.16
CA ALA A 120 11.41 2.54 2.41
C ALA A 120 12.73 3.04 2.99
N ASP A 121 13.67 2.15 3.29
CA ASP A 121 14.91 2.53 3.98
C ASP A 121 15.84 3.35 3.08
N THR A 122 15.92 2.99 1.79
CA THR A 122 16.70 3.74 0.80
C THR A 122 16.27 5.21 0.75
N LEU A 123 14.97 5.48 0.65
CA LEU A 123 14.47 6.85 0.56
C LEU A 123 14.56 7.60 1.88
N TYR A 124 14.35 6.93 3.00
CA TYR A 124 14.49 7.56 4.31
C TYR A 124 15.92 7.98 4.63
N ASP A 125 16.91 7.16 4.26
CA ASP A 125 18.32 7.48 4.49
C ASP A 125 18.75 8.78 3.79
N LEU A 126 18.16 9.11 2.64
CA LEU A 126 18.40 10.38 1.93
C LEU A 126 17.92 11.60 2.73
N ILE A 127 16.83 11.44 3.48
CA ILE A 127 16.14 12.53 4.18
C ILE A 127 16.33 12.46 5.71
N LYS A 128 17.17 11.55 6.21
CA LYS A 128 17.43 11.41 7.64
C LYS A 128 17.95 12.73 8.22
N GLY A 129 17.33 13.16 9.31
CA GLY A 129 17.63 14.44 9.97
C GLY A 129 17.07 15.69 9.25
N VAL A 130 16.29 15.53 8.18
CA VAL A 130 15.60 16.65 7.53
C VAL A 130 14.26 16.87 8.23
N GLU A 131 14.05 18.07 8.78
CA GLU A 131 12.81 18.43 9.48
C GLU A 131 11.72 19.00 8.55
N ASP A 132 12.13 19.54 7.41
CA ASP A 132 11.26 20.23 6.46
C ASP A 132 10.89 19.33 5.28
N MET A 133 9.59 19.17 5.04
CA MET A 133 9.04 18.34 3.97
C MET A 133 9.52 18.81 2.59
N ARG A 134 9.64 20.13 2.38
CA ARG A 134 10.10 20.68 1.09
C ARG A 134 11.54 20.26 0.81
N LYS A 135 12.45 20.39 1.78
CA LYS A 135 13.84 19.89 1.64
C LYS A 135 13.90 18.38 1.41
N ALA A 136 13.05 17.59 2.09
CA ALA A 136 13.01 16.15 1.91
C ALA A 136 12.62 15.75 0.48
N VAL A 137 11.57 16.37 -0.07
CA VAL A 137 11.14 16.17 -1.46
C VAL A 137 12.25 16.53 -2.45
N LEU A 138 12.97 17.65 -2.23
CA LEU A 138 14.08 18.04 -3.10
C LEU A 138 15.21 17.00 -3.12
N ARG A 139 15.59 16.45 -1.97
CA ARG A 139 16.64 15.39 -1.90
C ARG A 139 16.22 14.10 -2.60
N ILE A 140 14.97 13.69 -2.43
CA ILE A 140 14.43 12.52 -3.14
C ILE A 140 14.42 12.79 -4.65
N ASN A 141 14.01 14.00 -5.07
CA ASN A 141 14.00 14.38 -6.48
C ASN A 141 15.41 14.40 -7.09
N GLU A 142 16.41 14.95 -6.38
CA GLU A 142 17.82 14.90 -6.78
C GLU A 142 18.31 13.45 -6.95
N TRP A 143 17.95 12.56 -6.02
CA TRP A 143 18.28 11.14 -6.13
C TRP A 143 17.63 10.49 -7.36
N THR A 144 16.37 10.81 -7.67
CA THR A 144 15.68 10.29 -8.86
C THR A 144 16.44 10.63 -10.16
N PHE A 145 17.00 11.84 -10.27
CA PHE A 145 17.84 12.23 -11.42
C PHE A 145 19.14 11.41 -11.53
N THR A 146 19.62 10.82 -10.43
CA THR A 146 20.77 9.88 -10.47
C THR A 146 20.37 8.48 -10.92
N LYS A 147 19.08 8.13 -10.87
CA LYS A 147 18.57 6.79 -11.18
C LYS A 147 18.05 6.66 -12.59
N MET A 148 17.50 7.71 -13.17
CA MET A 148 16.91 7.64 -14.50
C MET A 148 17.08 8.91 -15.33
N LYS A 149 16.97 8.75 -16.65
CA LYS A 149 16.82 9.84 -17.62
C LYS A 149 15.44 9.83 -18.24
N TYR A 150 14.92 11.00 -18.57
CA TYR A 150 13.69 11.10 -19.34
C TYR A 150 13.88 10.53 -20.75
N ALA A 151 12.98 9.66 -21.18
CA ALA A 151 12.91 9.16 -22.55
C ALA A 151 11.45 8.93 -22.99
N PRO A 152 11.07 9.29 -24.23
CA PRO A 152 9.72 9.08 -24.72
C PRO A 152 9.42 7.57 -24.74
N PRO A 153 8.34 7.09 -24.11
CA PRO A 153 8.18 5.68 -23.81
C PRO A 153 7.32 4.94 -24.83
N SER A 154 7.27 3.63 -24.59
CA SER A 154 6.22 2.74 -25.07
C SER A 154 4.81 3.16 -24.63
N ARG A 155 3.78 2.55 -25.24
CA ARG A 155 2.37 2.74 -24.89
C ARG A 155 1.99 2.33 -23.46
N TRP A 156 2.82 1.51 -22.81
CA TRP A 156 2.55 0.95 -21.48
C TRP A 156 3.25 1.77 -20.39
N ASP A 157 2.53 2.01 -19.29
CA ASP A 157 3.08 2.64 -18.10
C ASP A 157 4.03 1.68 -17.38
N GLN A 158 5.14 2.23 -16.88
CA GLN A 158 6.18 1.49 -16.17
C GLN A 158 6.09 1.84 -14.69
N ASN A 159 6.20 0.84 -13.83
CA ASN A 159 6.29 1.08 -12.41
C ASN A 159 7.67 1.65 -12.00
N ALA A 160 7.78 2.15 -10.77
CA ALA A 160 8.96 2.87 -10.32
C ALA A 160 10.20 1.96 -10.27
N THR A 161 10.02 0.69 -9.84
CA THR A 161 11.13 -0.27 -9.77
C THR A 161 11.72 -0.56 -11.16
N VAL A 162 10.87 -0.75 -12.18
CA VAL A 162 11.32 -0.99 -13.56
C VAL A 162 12.05 0.25 -14.09
N THR A 163 11.53 1.44 -13.83
CA THR A 163 12.15 2.71 -14.24
C THR A 163 13.55 2.88 -13.65
N ILE A 164 13.72 2.59 -12.35
CA ILE A 164 15.03 2.64 -11.69
C ILE A 164 15.99 1.58 -12.26
N ARG A 165 15.50 0.36 -12.52
CA ARG A 165 16.33 -0.73 -13.08
C ARG A 165 16.79 -0.45 -14.50
N ARG A 166 15.93 0.12 -15.34
CA ARG A 166 16.23 0.45 -16.74
C ARG A 166 17.06 1.72 -16.88
N GLY A 167 16.92 2.64 -15.94
CA GLY A 167 17.59 3.94 -15.99
C GLY A 167 16.97 4.94 -16.95
N PHE A 168 15.75 4.68 -17.43
CA PHE A 168 14.98 5.63 -18.24
C PHE A 168 13.47 5.42 -18.07
N GLY A 169 12.69 6.51 -18.19
CA GLY A 169 11.24 6.52 -17.99
C GLY A 169 10.60 7.85 -18.39
N ARG A 170 9.29 8.00 -18.14
CA ARG A 170 8.54 9.27 -18.25
C ARG A 170 8.55 10.02 -16.94
#